data_AF-A0A2E1AB06-F1
#
_entry.id   AF-A0A2E1AB06-F1
#
_cell.length_a   1.000
_cell.length_b   1.000
_cell.length_c   1.000
_cell.angle_alpha   90.00
_cell.angle_beta   90.00
_cell.angle_gamma   90.00
#
_symmetry.space_group_name_H-M   'P 1'
#
loop_
_entity.id
_entity.type
_entity.pdbx_description
1 polymer ?
#
loop_
_entity_poly.entity_id
_entity_poly.type
_entity_poly.pdbx_seq_one_letter_code
_entity_poly.pdbx_strand_id
1 'polypeptide(L)'
;MKFTTRELTTLAVFGVLWGIVEMSLGTVLKSLNIPFSGAVLASIGLTVAMIGRLYVPRRGSTLFIGVIATILKLFSLGGIIIGPMVGILSEALIAELVLSLLGQPRRRWFVIAGSLGVAWAMAQPFVTNPLLFGRSLVSVWLNMLDQGSRYLGIDTSAAWIIVVLMIVIHLALGTVAGWAAWRIGQELQSRTGKKPTYTASTIEQPSKQYEG
;
A
#
# COMPACT_ATOMS: atom_id res chain seq x y z
N MET A 1 21.59 -11.21 1.55
CA MET A 1 21.00 -11.64 2.84
C MET A 1 20.05 -12.78 2.56
N LYS A 2 20.06 -13.87 3.34
CA LYS A 2 19.20 -15.04 3.10
C LYS A 2 18.01 -15.01 4.07
N PHE A 3 16.78 -15.06 3.54
CA PHE A 3 15.58 -15.29 4.34
C PHE A 3 15.59 -16.72 4.88
N THR A 4 15.07 -16.91 6.08
CA THR A 4 14.81 -18.25 6.61
C THR A 4 13.53 -18.81 6.00
N THR A 5 13.38 -20.15 5.98
CA THR A 5 12.16 -20.80 5.47
C THR A 5 10.91 -20.27 6.17
N ARG A 6 10.96 -20.07 7.50
CA ARG A 6 9.84 -19.52 8.27
C ARG A 6 9.46 -18.10 7.85
N GLU A 7 10.45 -17.26 7.58
CA GLU A 7 10.22 -15.90 7.09
C GLU A 7 9.59 -15.94 5.70
N LEU A 8 10.11 -16.75 4.78
CA LEU A 8 9.55 -16.92 3.44
C LEU A 8 8.10 -17.41 3.49
N THR A 9 7.79 -18.39 4.34
CA THR A 9 6.41 -18.86 4.54
C THR A 9 5.51 -17.74 5.06
N THR A 10 5.98 -16.95 6.03
CA THR A 10 5.20 -15.82 6.56
C THR A 10 4.92 -14.79 5.47
N LEU A 11 5.94 -14.41 4.70
CA LEU A 11 5.78 -13.46 3.59
C LEU A 11 4.86 -14.02 2.50
N ALA A 12 4.93 -15.32 2.22
CA ALA A 12 4.04 -15.97 1.26
C ALA A 12 2.58 -15.92 1.72
N VAL A 13 2.28 -16.14 2.99
CA VAL A 13 0.92 -16.02 3.52
C VAL A 13 0.35 -14.62 3.33
N PHE A 14 1.14 -13.57 3.64
CA PHE A 14 0.70 -12.19 3.43
C PHE A 14 0.56 -11.85 1.93
N GLY A 15 1.46 -12.36 1.08
CA GLY A 15 1.40 -12.16 -0.37
C GLY A 15 0.17 -12.83 -0.98
N VAL A 16 -0.15 -14.04 -0.52
CA VAL A 16 -1.37 -14.75 -0.92
C VAL A 16 -2.62 -13.99 -0.47
N LEU A 17 -2.63 -13.49 0.77
CA LEU A 17 -3.75 -12.71 1.28
C LEU A 17 -4.00 -11.44 0.45
N TRP A 18 -2.95 -10.68 0.11
CA TRP A 18 -3.09 -9.53 -0.78
C TRP A 18 -3.59 -9.97 -2.17
N GLY A 19 -3.00 -10.99 -2.78
CA GLY A 19 -3.45 -11.50 -4.08
C GLY A 19 -4.94 -11.89 -4.10
N ILE A 20 -5.43 -12.58 -3.05
CA ILE A 20 -6.84 -12.96 -2.93
C ILE A 20 -7.73 -11.71 -2.82
N VAL A 21 -7.39 -10.75 -1.95
CA VAL A 21 -8.13 -9.48 -1.84
C VAL A 21 -8.23 -8.80 -3.19
N GLU A 22 -7.11 -8.73 -3.91
CA GLU A 22 -7.00 -8.04 -5.19
C GLU A 22 -7.81 -8.73 -6.30
N MET A 23 -7.91 -10.05 -6.28
CA MET A 23 -8.71 -10.82 -7.26
C MET A 23 -10.22 -10.76 -6.94
N SER A 24 -10.58 -10.99 -5.68
CA SER A 24 -11.98 -11.06 -5.23
C SER A 24 -12.61 -9.68 -5.14
N LEU A 25 -12.08 -8.83 -4.26
CA LEU A 25 -12.60 -7.49 -4.02
C LEU A 25 -12.46 -6.61 -5.26
N GLY A 26 -11.40 -6.80 -6.05
CA GLY A 26 -11.20 -6.06 -7.29
C GLY A 26 -12.28 -6.31 -8.33
N THR A 27 -12.82 -7.53 -8.38
CA THR A 27 -13.97 -7.85 -9.25
C THR A 27 -15.23 -7.18 -8.71
N VAL A 28 -15.51 -7.32 -7.40
CA VAL A 28 -16.70 -6.75 -6.76
C VAL A 28 -16.75 -5.23 -6.89
N LEU A 29 -15.67 -4.53 -6.58
CA LEU A 29 -15.62 -3.06 -6.64
C LEU A 29 -15.84 -2.53 -8.06
N LYS A 30 -15.32 -3.23 -9.07
CA LYS A 30 -15.54 -2.88 -10.48
C LYS A 30 -16.97 -3.15 -10.91
N SER A 31 -17.54 -4.28 -10.52
CA SER A 31 -18.95 -4.61 -10.82
C SER A 31 -19.93 -3.63 -10.20
N LEU A 32 -19.62 -3.13 -8.99
CA LEU A 32 -20.41 -2.11 -8.30
C LEU A 32 -20.11 -0.68 -8.77
N ASN A 33 -19.21 -0.48 -9.74
CA ASN A 33 -18.74 0.83 -10.21
C ASN A 33 -18.29 1.77 -9.07
N ILE A 34 -17.63 1.21 -8.04
CA ILE A 34 -17.16 2.01 -6.90
C ILE A 34 -16.06 2.96 -7.37
N PRO A 35 -16.21 4.28 -7.11
CA PRO A 35 -15.20 5.27 -7.49
C PRO A 35 -13.90 5.00 -6.74
N PHE A 36 -12.76 5.30 -7.39
CA PHE A 36 -11.42 5.11 -6.82
C PHE A 36 -11.15 3.67 -6.35
N SER A 37 -11.77 2.66 -6.98
CA SER A 37 -11.58 1.24 -6.65
C SER A 37 -10.10 0.84 -6.60
N GLY A 38 -9.26 1.36 -7.49
CA GLY A 38 -7.80 1.16 -7.46
C GLY A 38 -7.14 1.67 -6.16
N ALA A 39 -7.51 2.85 -5.68
CA ALA A 39 -6.98 3.42 -4.44
C ALA A 39 -7.43 2.62 -3.20
N VAL A 40 -8.69 2.15 -3.20
CA VAL A 40 -9.22 1.28 -2.13
C VAL A 40 -8.48 -0.05 -2.08
N LEU A 41 -8.27 -0.68 -3.24
CA LEU A 41 -7.51 -1.93 -3.34
C LEU A 41 -6.05 -1.75 -2.91
N ALA A 42 -5.38 -0.70 -3.40
CA ALA A 42 -4.02 -0.34 -2.99
C ALA A 42 -3.92 -0.14 -1.47
N SER A 43 -4.89 0.54 -0.87
CA SER A 43 -4.96 0.78 0.58
C SER A 43 -5.03 -0.53 1.37
N ILE A 44 -5.93 -1.45 0.99
CA ILE A 44 -6.08 -2.74 1.68
C ILE A 44 -4.84 -3.61 1.44
N GLY A 45 -4.37 -3.68 0.20
CA GLY A 45 -3.19 -4.45 -0.20
C GLY A 45 -1.92 -4.02 0.53
N LEU A 46 -1.63 -2.72 0.54
CA LEU A 46 -0.51 -2.16 1.29
C LEU A 46 -0.66 -2.36 2.79
N THR A 47 -1.87 -2.31 3.34
CA THR A 47 -2.10 -2.62 4.76
C THR A 47 -1.64 -4.05 5.08
N VAL A 48 -2.06 -5.03 4.27
CA VAL A 48 -1.64 -6.44 4.39
C VAL A 48 -0.12 -6.57 4.28
N ALA A 49 0.48 -5.95 3.26
CA ALA A 49 1.92 -6.05 3.02
C ALA A 49 2.77 -5.42 4.13
N MET A 50 2.33 -4.26 4.64
CA MET A 50 3.00 -3.58 5.75
C MET A 50 2.88 -4.35 7.06
N ILE A 51 1.73 -4.98 7.34
CA ILE A 51 1.63 -5.91 8.49
C ILE A 51 2.66 -7.05 8.33
N GLY A 52 2.76 -7.65 7.14
CA GLY A 52 3.79 -8.66 6.85
C GLY A 52 5.22 -8.17 7.09
N ARG A 53 5.53 -6.92 6.72
CA ARG A 53 6.82 -6.25 7.01
C ARG A 53 7.08 -6.07 8.51
N LEU A 54 6.05 -5.93 9.35
CA LEU A 54 6.24 -5.92 10.80
C LEU A 54 6.64 -7.29 11.34
N TYR A 55 6.11 -8.37 10.77
CA TYR A 55 6.44 -9.74 11.16
C TYR A 55 7.84 -10.19 10.71
N VAL A 56 8.28 -9.69 9.56
CA VAL A 56 9.62 -9.92 9.00
C VAL A 56 10.23 -8.54 8.70
N PRO A 57 10.85 -7.88 9.69
CA PRO A 57 11.38 -6.51 9.57
C PRO A 57 12.71 -6.50 8.82
N ARG A 58 12.72 -6.99 7.57
CA ARG A 58 13.90 -7.07 6.70
C ARG A 58 13.64 -6.37 5.38
N ARG A 59 14.71 -5.83 4.79
CA ARG A 59 14.66 -5.28 3.43
C ARG A 59 14.26 -6.37 2.43
N GLY A 60 13.42 -6.01 1.48
CA GLY A 60 12.84 -6.90 0.47
C GLY A 60 11.55 -7.60 0.89
N SER A 61 11.16 -7.56 2.17
CA SER A 61 9.96 -8.26 2.66
C SER A 61 8.66 -7.73 2.04
N THR A 62 8.51 -6.41 1.91
CA THR A 62 7.28 -5.80 1.36
C THR A 62 7.21 -6.06 -0.14
N LEU A 63 8.33 -5.92 -0.84
CA LEU A 63 8.40 -6.22 -2.27
C LEU A 63 8.12 -7.71 -2.57
N PHE A 64 8.65 -8.63 -1.76
CA PHE A 64 8.42 -10.06 -1.94
C PHE A 64 6.93 -10.44 -1.77
N ILE A 65 6.24 -9.84 -0.79
CA ILE A 65 4.79 -9.97 -0.64
C ILE A 65 4.09 -9.50 -1.92
N GLY A 66 4.45 -8.32 -2.43
CA GLY A 66 3.89 -7.77 -3.67
C GLY A 66 4.13 -8.66 -4.89
N VAL A 67 5.32 -9.25 -5.03
CA VAL A 67 5.63 -10.21 -6.11
C VAL A 67 4.71 -11.42 -6.05
N ILE A 68 4.49 -11.98 -4.85
CA ILE A 68 3.57 -13.12 -4.69
C ILE A 68 2.13 -12.71 -5.02
N ALA A 69 1.69 -11.54 -4.56
CA ALA A 69 0.36 -11.02 -4.87
C ALA A 69 0.16 -10.85 -6.39
N THR A 70 1.16 -10.32 -7.09
CA THR A 70 1.14 -10.18 -8.56
C THR A 70 1.14 -11.52 -9.27
N ILE A 71 1.92 -12.50 -8.78
CA ILE A 71 1.89 -13.87 -9.33
C ILE A 71 0.49 -14.48 -9.18
N LEU A 72 -0.17 -14.31 -8.03
CA LEU A 72 -1.55 -14.78 -7.89
C LEU A 72 -2.52 -14.05 -8.82
N LYS A 73 -2.34 -12.73 -8.99
CA LYS A 73 -3.17 -11.93 -9.89
C LYS A 73 -3.13 -12.42 -11.34
N LEU A 74 -2.04 -13.06 -11.78
CA LEU A 74 -1.96 -13.72 -13.10
C LEU A 74 -3.03 -14.79 -13.30
N PHE A 75 -3.42 -15.49 -12.23
CA PHE A 75 -4.41 -16.57 -12.27
C PHE A 75 -5.86 -16.07 -12.07
N SER A 76 -6.09 -14.75 -12.16
CA SER A 76 -7.42 -14.16 -11.99
C SER A 76 -8.38 -14.56 -13.11
N LEU A 77 -9.62 -14.92 -12.74
CA LEU A 77 -10.68 -15.38 -13.66
C LEU A 77 -11.08 -14.34 -14.74
N GLY A 78 -10.66 -13.08 -14.60
CA GLY A 78 -10.88 -12.00 -15.56
C GLY A 78 -9.79 -11.86 -16.65
N GLY A 79 -8.84 -12.79 -16.74
CA GLY A 79 -7.72 -12.75 -17.68
C GLY A 79 -6.52 -11.92 -17.17
N ILE A 80 -5.42 -11.96 -17.93
CA ILE A 80 -4.17 -11.26 -17.60
C ILE A 80 -4.32 -9.77 -17.94
N ILE A 81 -4.67 -8.96 -16.94
CA ILE A 81 -4.71 -7.49 -17.08
C ILE A 81 -3.41 -6.93 -16.51
N ILE A 82 -2.54 -6.44 -17.40
CA ILE A 82 -1.19 -5.95 -17.04
C ILE A 82 -1.25 -4.72 -16.13
N GLY A 83 -2.25 -3.85 -16.30
CA GLY A 83 -2.38 -2.60 -15.52
C GLY A 83 -2.35 -2.82 -13.99
N PRO A 84 -3.28 -3.58 -13.41
CA PRO A 84 -3.27 -3.90 -11.97
C PRO A 84 -1.99 -4.60 -11.51
N MET A 85 -1.38 -5.46 -12.33
CA MET A 85 -0.13 -6.13 -11.96
C MET A 85 1.03 -5.14 -11.77
N VAL A 86 1.15 -4.17 -12.68
CA VAL A 86 2.11 -3.07 -12.58
C VAL A 86 1.80 -2.20 -11.36
N GLY A 87 0.51 -1.97 -11.07
CA GLY A 87 0.05 -1.27 -9.85
C GLY A 87 0.58 -1.92 -8.58
N ILE A 88 0.22 -3.19 -8.34
CA ILE A 88 0.63 -3.96 -7.15
C ILE A 88 2.15 -3.95 -6.97
N LEU A 89 2.91 -4.22 -8.03
CA LEU A 89 4.37 -4.23 -7.96
C LEU A 89 4.94 -2.85 -7.63
N SER A 90 4.41 -1.80 -8.23
CA SER A 90 4.89 -0.43 -8.01
C SER A 90 4.56 0.05 -6.59
N GLU A 91 3.35 -0.24 -6.10
CA GLU A 91 2.92 0.05 -4.73
C GLU A 91 3.83 -0.65 -3.71
N ALA A 92 4.08 -1.95 -3.91
CA ALA A 92 4.97 -2.73 -3.06
C ALA A 92 6.41 -2.21 -3.10
N LEU A 93 6.89 -1.78 -4.27
CA LEU A 93 8.22 -1.19 -4.44
C LEU A 93 8.33 0.16 -3.71
N ILE A 94 7.36 1.05 -3.87
CA ILE A 94 7.33 2.35 -3.19
C ILE A 94 7.33 2.14 -1.68
N ALA A 95 6.47 1.26 -1.17
CA ALA A 95 6.41 0.95 0.25
C ALA A 95 7.72 0.32 0.76
N GLU A 96 8.32 -0.58 -0.01
CA GLU A 96 9.61 -1.20 0.31
C GLU A 96 10.73 -0.15 0.40
N LEU A 97 10.80 0.77 -0.56
CA LEU A 97 11.78 1.85 -0.57
C LEU A 97 11.64 2.72 0.68
N VAL A 98 10.43 3.22 0.96
CA VAL A 98 10.15 4.07 2.13
C VAL A 98 10.49 3.35 3.45
N LEU A 99 10.09 2.09 3.59
CA LEU A 99 10.31 1.31 4.83
C LEU A 99 11.74 0.82 5.00
N SER A 100 12.57 0.88 3.95
CA SER A 100 13.97 0.42 3.96
C SER A 100 14.99 1.54 4.14
N LEU A 101 14.58 2.80 4.00
CA LEU A 101 15.45 3.97 4.18
C LEU A 101 16.07 4.03 5.58
N LEU A 102 15.36 3.62 6.63
CA LEU A 102 15.84 3.66 8.01
C LEU A 102 15.44 2.37 8.72
N GLY A 103 16.43 1.50 8.96
CA GLY A 103 16.29 0.06 9.24
C GLY A 103 15.48 -0.39 10.46
N GLN A 104 14.76 0.50 11.16
CA GLN A 104 13.82 0.12 12.21
C GLN A 104 12.38 0.49 11.85
N PRO A 105 11.40 -0.40 12.07
CA PRO A 105 10.01 -0.12 11.81
C PRO A 105 9.52 1.01 12.75
N ARG A 106 9.04 2.12 12.19
CA ARG A 106 8.43 3.23 12.96
C ARG A 106 7.10 3.63 12.35
N ARG A 107 6.14 4.00 13.19
CA ARG A 107 4.79 4.43 12.77
C ARG A 107 4.77 5.47 11.65
N ARG A 108 5.63 6.49 11.72
CA ARG A 108 5.68 7.57 10.72
C ARG A 108 6.01 7.04 9.33
N TRP A 109 6.93 6.09 9.22
CA TRP A 109 7.33 5.51 7.93
C TRP A 109 6.22 4.65 7.31
N PHE A 110 5.41 3.99 8.13
CA PHE A 110 4.25 3.24 7.66
C PHE A 110 3.18 4.17 7.07
N VAL A 111 2.92 5.30 7.74
CA VAL A 111 2.00 6.32 7.23
C VAL A 111 2.50 6.91 5.92
N ILE A 112 3.79 7.25 5.82
CA ILE A 112 4.39 7.78 4.59
C ILE A 112 4.36 6.73 3.47
N ALA A 113 4.72 5.48 3.77
CA ALA A 113 4.71 4.38 2.81
C ALA A 113 3.30 4.12 2.26
N GLY A 114 2.29 4.06 3.14
CA GLY A 114 0.89 3.94 2.73
C GLY A 114 0.42 5.13 1.90
N SER A 115 0.73 6.37 2.32
CA SER A 115 0.33 7.58 1.61
C SER A 115 0.90 7.65 0.20
N LEU A 116 2.23 7.45 0.06
CA LEU A 116 2.90 7.49 -1.24
C LEU A 116 2.52 6.28 -2.11
N GLY A 117 2.37 5.10 -1.50
CA GLY A 117 1.96 3.89 -2.21
C GLY A 117 0.54 4.02 -2.79
N VAL A 118 -0.44 4.51 -2.02
CA VAL A 118 -1.81 4.70 -2.53
C VAL A 118 -1.88 5.89 -3.49
N ALA A 119 -1.13 6.97 -3.25
CA ALA A 119 -1.05 8.09 -4.20
C ALA A 119 -0.51 7.66 -5.57
N TRP A 120 0.34 6.63 -5.62
CA TRP A 120 0.80 6.06 -6.88
C TRP A 120 -0.34 5.53 -7.76
N ALA A 121 -1.44 5.04 -7.18
CA ALA A 121 -2.59 4.55 -7.96
C ALA A 121 -3.18 5.64 -8.87
N MET A 122 -3.08 6.92 -8.47
CA MET A 122 -3.46 8.06 -9.31
C MET A 122 -2.44 8.35 -10.42
N ALA A 123 -1.15 8.18 -10.14
CA ALA A 123 -0.06 8.44 -11.09
C ALA A 123 0.14 7.30 -12.11
N GLN A 124 -0.19 6.07 -11.73
CA GLN A 124 0.05 4.85 -12.51
C GLN A 124 -0.53 4.89 -13.94
N PRO A 125 -1.75 5.42 -14.20
CA PRO A 125 -2.30 5.51 -15.55
C PRO A 125 -1.46 6.39 -16.48
N PHE A 126 -0.76 7.40 -15.95
CA PHE A 126 0.12 8.29 -16.75
C PHE A 126 1.38 7.59 -17.22
N VAL A 127 1.81 6.52 -16.55
CA VAL A 127 2.94 5.69 -16.98
C VAL A 127 2.44 4.56 -17.86
N THR A 128 1.40 3.87 -17.41
CA THR A 128 0.99 2.58 -17.97
C THR A 128 0.23 2.76 -19.29
N ASN A 129 -0.60 3.79 -19.42
CA ASN A 129 -1.38 3.99 -20.63
C ASN A 129 -0.53 4.39 -21.85
N PRO A 130 0.43 5.32 -21.75
CA PRO A 130 1.33 5.59 -22.86
C PRO A 130 2.22 4.39 -23.17
N LEU A 131 2.76 3.73 -22.15
CA LEU A 131 3.74 2.66 -22.35
C LEU A 131 3.13 1.38 -22.94
N LEU A 132 1.97 0.96 -22.46
CA LEU A 132 1.35 -0.31 -22.88
C LEU A 132 0.34 -0.16 -24.01
N PHE A 133 -0.31 1.01 -24.12
CA PHE A 133 -1.42 1.23 -25.06
C PHE A 133 -1.17 2.38 -26.03
N GLY A 134 0.00 3.04 -25.99
CA GLY A 134 0.34 4.14 -26.90
C GLY A 134 -0.54 5.39 -26.74
N ARG A 135 -1.25 5.53 -25.62
CA ARG A 135 -2.14 6.67 -25.38
C ARG A 135 -1.34 7.95 -25.11
N SER A 136 -1.81 9.08 -25.63
CA SER A 136 -1.17 10.38 -25.34
C SER A 136 -1.39 10.79 -23.88
N LEU A 137 -0.41 11.48 -23.27
CA LEU A 137 -0.55 12.01 -21.91
C LEU A 137 -1.77 12.92 -21.76
N VAL A 138 -2.08 13.70 -22.80
CA VAL A 138 -3.28 14.56 -22.85
C VAL A 138 -4.55 13.74 -22.74
N SER A 139 -4.65 12.59 -23.43
CA SER A 139 -5.83 11.74 -23.32
C SER A 139 -6.00 11.13 -21.92
N VAL A 140 -4.90 10.79 -21.25
CA VAL A 140 -4.95 10.28 -19.87
C VAL A 140 -5.39 11.37 -18.91
N TRP A 141 -4.86 12.58 -19.10
CA TRP A 141 -5.24 13.77 -18.34
C TRP A 141 -6.74 14.08 -18.46
N LEU A 142 -7.28 14.15 -19.68
CA LEU A 142 -8.70 14.42 -19.92
C LEU A 142 -9.59 13.31 -19.31
N ASN A 143 -9.22 12.04 -19.49
CA ASN A 143 -9.95 10.92 -18.88
C ASN A 143 -9.95 10.98 -17.34
N MET A 144 -8.86 11.45 -16.72
CA MET A 144 -8.80 11.65 -15.28
C MET A 144 -9.72 12.79 -14.83
N LEU A 145 -9.73 13.90 -15.56
CA LEU A 145 -10.63 15.03 -15.27
C LEU A 145 -12.10 14.63 -15.42
N ASP A 146 -12.46 13.89 -16.47
CA ASP A 146 -13.82 13.41 -16.69
C ASP A 146 -14.27 12.45 -15.57
N GLN A 147 -13.38 11.54 -15.14
CA GLN A 147 -13.65 10.66 -14.01
C GLN A 147 -13.83 11.44 -12.71
N GLY A 148 -12.91 12.36 -12.42
CA GLY A 148 -12.98 13.20 -11.24
C GLY A 148 -14.22 14.09 -11.22
N SER A 149 -14.61 14.65 -12.37
CA SER A 149 -15.85 15.41 -12.55
C SER A 149 -17.08 14.58 -12.23
N ARG A 150 -17.18 13.36 -12.78
CA ARG A 150 -18.29 12.43 -12.52
C ARG A 150 -18.36 11.98 -11.06
N TYR A 151 -17.23 11.77 -10.41
CA TYR A 151 -17.19 11.29 -9.03
C TYR A 151 -17.40 12.40 -7.99
N LEU A 152 -16.93 13.61 -8.28
CA LEU A 152 -16.98 14.74 -7.35
C LEU A 152 -18.16 15.70 -7.64
N GLY A 153 -18.81 15.56 -8.80
CA GLY A 153 -19.88 16.47 -9.23
C GLY A 153 -19.37 17.87 -9.59
N ILE A 154 -18.10 17.99 -10.00
CA ILE A 154 -17.43 19.26 -10.28
C ILE A 154 -17.23 19.41 -11.79
N ASP A 155 -17.47 20.60 -12.33
CA ASP A 155 -17.25 20.88 -13.75
C ASP A 155 -15.77 20.78 -14.15
N THR A 156 -15.49 20.31 -15.36
CA THR A 156 -14.11 20.11 -15.85
C THR A 156 -13.32 21.41 -16.01
N SER A 157 -14.00 22.57 -16.07
CA SER A 157 -13.36 23.89 -16.01
C SER A 157 -12.59 24.12 -14.70
N ALA A 158 -13.00 23.47 -13.62
CA ALA A 158 -12.31 23.51 -12.32
C ALA A 158 -11.27 22.38 -12.18
N ALA A 159 -10.49 22.13 -13.25
CA ALA A 159 -9.52 21.04 -13.34
C ALA A 159 -8.55 20.97 -12.14
N TRP A 160 -8.05 22.13 -11.67
CA TRP A 160 -7.16 22.20 -10.51
C TRP A 160 -7.81 21.63 -9.24
N ILE A 161 -9.09 21.94 -8.99
CA ILE A 161 -9.81 21.48 -7.80
C ILE A 161 -9.99 19.97 -7.84
N ILE A 162 -10.35 19.42 -9.00
CA ILE A 162 -10.49 17.97 -9.21
C ILE A 162 -9.18 17.26 -8.87
N VAL A 163 -8.06 17.75 -9.40
CA VAL A 163 -6.74 17.16 -9.18
C VAL A 163 -6.34 17.21 -7.70
N VAL A 164 -6.50 18.36 -7.04
CA VAL A 164 -6.17 18.52 -5.62
C VAL A 164 -7.02 17.58 -4.76
N LEU A 165 -8.33 17.51 -5.00
CA LEU A 165 -9.21 16.62 -4.25
C LEU A 165 -8.84 15.15 -4.45
N MET A 166 -8.53 14.75 -5.68
CA MET A 166 -8.06 13.39 -5.95
C MET A 166 -6.78 13.08 -5.18
N ILE A 167 -5.79 13.98 -5.20
CA ILE A 167 -4.54 13.81 -4.44
C ILE A 167 -4.85 13.66 -2.94
N VAL A 168 -5.67 14.56 -2.40
CA VAL A 168 -6.05 14.54 -0.97
C VAL A 168 -6.73 13.23 -0.60
N ILE A 169 -7.67 12.74 -1.42
CA ILE A 169 -8.36 11.46 -1.20
C ILE A 169 -7.37 10.29 -1.16
N HIS A 170 -6.45 10.21 -2.14
CA HIS A 170 -5.48 9.12 -2.19
C HIS A 170 -4.49 9.17 -1.01
N LEU A 171 -4.01 10.37 -0.66
CA LEU A 171 -3.13 10.56 0.51
C LEU A 171 -3.85 10.21 1.82
N ALA A 172 -5.13 10.57 1.96
CA ALA A 172 -5.93 10.22 3.12
C ALA A 172 -6.12 8.71 3.24
N LEU A 173 -6.50 8.04 2.15
CA LEU A 173 -6.64 6.58 2.11
C LEU A 173 -5.33 5.88 2.47
N GLY A 174 -4.20 6.34 1.91
CA GLY A 174 -2.89 5.78 2.22
C GLY A 174 -2.41 6.08 3.64
N THR A 175 -2.76 7.25 4.20
CA THR A 175 -2.50 7.58 5.61
C THR A 175 -3.24 6.61 6.53
N VAL A 176 -4.53 6.37 6.24
CA VAL A 176 -5.36 5.41 6.99
C VAL A 176 -4.79 4.00 6.88
N ALA A 177 -4.39 3.56 5.67
CA ALA A 177 -3.76 2.26 5.44
C ALA A 177 -2.49 2.07 6.29
N GLY A 178 -1.56 3.02 6.22
CA GLY A 178 -0.31 2.99 6.97
C GLY A 178 -0.53 3.01 8.49
N TRP A 179 -1.50 3.81 8.94
CA TRP A 179 -1.87 3.86 10.35
C TRP A 179 -2.49 2.54 10.83
N ALA A 180 -3.44 1.99 10.06
CA ALA A 180 -4.12 0.74 10.35
C ALA A 180 -3.13 -0.43 10.39
N ALA A 181 -2.23 -0.51 9.41
CA ALA A 181 -1.18 -1.53 9.36
C ALA A 181 -0.30 -1.52 10.61
N TRP A 182 0.09 -0.33 11.08
CA TRP A 182 0.88 -0.18 12.29
C TRP A 182 0.10 -0.63 13.54
N ARG A 183 -1.13 -0.14 13.72
CA ARG A 183 -1.97 -0.47 14.87
C ARG A 183 -2.29 -1.97 14.95
N ILE A 184 -2.81 -2.51 13.85
CA ILE A 184 -3.21 -3.92 13.76
C ILE A 184 -1.98 -4.82 13.88
N GLY A 185 -0.89 -4.49 13.19
CA GLY A 185 0.32 -5.29 13.23
C GLY A 185 0.97 -5.35 14.62
N GLN A 186 0.95 -4.25 15.39
CA GLN A 186 1.43 -4.26 16.78
C GLN A 186 0.55 -5.12 17.69
N GLU A 187 -0.76 -5.00 17.58
CA GLU A 187 -1.71 -5.77 18.38
C GLU A 187 -1.65 -7.27 18.08
N LEU A 188 -1.43 -7.64 16.82
CA LEU A 188 -1.27 -9.06 16.45
C LEU A 188 0.06 -9.63 16.95
N GLN A 189 1.13 -8.82 17.03
CA GLN A 189 2.40 -9.26 17.61
C GLN A 189 2.30 -9.48 19.12
N SER A 190 1.64 -8.58 19.85
CA SER A 190 1.43 -8.73 21.30
C SER A 190 0.67 -10.02 21.63
N ARG A 191 -0.37 -10.35 20.85
CA ARG A 191 -1.18 -11.57 21.03
C ARG A 191 -0.46 -12.87 20.66
N THR A 192 0.47 -12.83 19.70
CA THR A 192 1.20 -14.02 19.26
C THR A 192 2.47 -14.30 20.08
N GLY A 193 2.65 -13.61 21.21
CA GLY A 193 3.79 -13.79 22.12
C GLY A 193 5.14 -13.37 21.52
N LYS A 194 5.15 -12.79 20.31
CA LYS A 194 6.34 -12.12 19.77
C LYS A 194 6.45 -10.78 20.48
N LYS A 195 7.45 -10.64 21.37
CA LYS A 195 7.72 -9.36 22.05
C LYS A 195 7.73 -8.23 21.00
N PRO A 196 6.97 -7.14 21.20
CA PRO A 196 7.03 -6.00 20.30
C PRO A 196 8.48 -5.53 20.25
N THR A 197 9.12 -5.66 19.08
CA THR A 197 10.55 -5.37 18.87
C THR A 197 10.93 -3.90 19.13
N TYR A 198 10.01 -3.05 19.59
CA TYR A 198 10.18 -1.60 19.59
C TYR A 198 9.71 -0.86 20.85
N THR A 199 9.25 -1.53 21.91
CA THR A 199 8.87 -0.82 23.15
C THR A 199 9.93 -0.99 24.23
N ALA A 200 11.09 -0.33 24.06
CA ALA A 200 12.06 -0.13 25.13
C ALA A 200 13.01 1.05 24.81
N SER A 201 12.53 2.29 24.89
CA SER A 201 13.44 3.45 25.11
C SER A 201 12.74 4.75 25.58
N THR A 202 11.59 4.71 26.28
CA THR A 202 11.01 5.98 26.79
C THR A 202 10.50 5.96 28.23
N ILE A 203 10.52 4.84 28.96
CA ILE A 203 10.17 4.89 30.40
C ILE A 203 11.07 3.92 31.17
N GLU A 204 12.32 4.30 31.34
CA GLU A 204 13.17 3.80 32.43
C GLU A 204 14.30 4.81 32.66
N GLN A 205 14.08 5.73 33.59
CA GLN A 205 15.16 6.30 34.39
C GLN A 205 14.87 5.91 35.84
N PRO A 206 15.65 5.00 36.45
CA PRO A 206 15.54 4.71 37.86
C PRO A 206 16.34 5.72 38.70
N SER A 207 15.76 6.06 39.85
CA SER A 207 16.37 6.52 41.11
C SER A 207 17.39 7.66 41.07
N LYS A 208 16.96 8.84 41.51
CA LYS A 208 17.86 9.74 42.24
C LYS A 208 18.11 9.17 43.63
N GLN A 209 19.28 8.58 43.81
CA GLN A 209 19.91 8.36 45.11
C GLN A 209 20.55 9.70 45.49
N TYR A 210 19.99 10.39 46.50
CA TYR A 210 20.69 11.44 47.23
C TYR A 210 21.09 10.83 48.57
N GLU A 211 22.36 10.46 48.67
CA GLU A 211 23.07 10.38 49.95
C GLU A 211 23.99 11.61 50.01
N GLY A 212 23.94 12.31 51.14
CA GLY A 212 24.60 13.58 51.42
C GLY A 212 23.82 14.36 52.46
#